data_AF-A0A8T3N3X8-F1
#
_entry.id   AF-A0A8T3N3X8-F1
#
_cell.length_a   1.000
_cell.length_b   1.000
_cell.length_c   1.000
_cell.angle_alpha   90.00
_cell.angle_beta   90.00
_cell.angle_gamma   90.00
#
_symmetry.space_group_name_H-M   'P 1'
#
loop_
_entity.id
_entity.type
_entity.pdbx_description
1 polymer ?
#
loop_
_entity_poly.entity_id
_entity_poly.type
_entity_poly.pdbx_seq_one_letter_code
_entity_poly.pdbx_strand_id
1 'polypeptide(L)'
;MTLVALLAVLGRPSWWILGLAGFLVRGGILIFLVAIVALPSPLALSNVLGPIVTPIYLGRLEPGTALVIGGAIGLAIIWFAAGSWFAAAIEVALVRDARRAASEEGLTVLPERRPARLLITRAMAAHLLALVPLAVAIGIGSVRILNATYAELTNPSDASSIVIRVIARASATVAVIAIVWIVGEIVGGMAVRRVVLGDESAPGAVGRSALDLVRRPGGALLAPVATTAVLVVDLLAVLTVVAIVWGQVRERVVHLLADPVATGLSLATLGAGWCLALLVTGLIDAWRSVAMTLEAERAAVAREARSGPPRDADPDRGPIDDGTIGASTHRHPGDWSAQDRGGSL
;
A
#
# COMPACT_ATOMS: atom_id res chain seq x y z
N MET A 1 -8.34 -15.35 -8.85
CA MET A 1 -8.66 -14.05 -8.22
C MET A 1 -7.75 -12.93 -8.69
N THR A 2 -6.42 -13.08 -8.63
CA THR A 2 -5.49 -12.04 -9.09
C THR A 2 -5.68 -11.64 -10.56
N LEU A 3 -5.90 -12.60 -11.48
CA LEU A 3 -6.16 -12.29 -12.90
C LEU A 3 -7.47 -11.51 -13.12
N VAL A 4 -8.55 -11.93 -12.44
CA VAL A 4 -9.86 -11.23 -12.50
C VAL A 4 -9.72 -9.80 -11.99
N ALA A 5 -9.03 -9.62 -10.86
CA ALA A 5 -8.74 -8.30 -10.33
C ALA A 5 -7.94 -7.45 -11.33
N LEU A 6 -6.96 -8.03 -12.02
CA LEU A 6 -6.17 -7.31 -13.03
C LEU A 6 -7.03 -6.85 -14.20
N LEU A 7 -7.87 -7.73 -14.74
CA LEU A 7 -8.79 -7.39 -15.83
C LEU A 7 -9.79 -6.29 -15.43
N ALA A 8 -10.35 -6.37 -14.22
CA ALA A 8 -11.24 -5.35 -13.69
C ALA A 8 -10.54 -3.98 -13.56
N VAL A 9 -9.29 -3.97 -13.11
CA VAL A 9 -8.48 -2.74 -13.01
C VAL A 9 -8.12 -2.18 -14.38
N LEU A 10 -7.77 -3.03 -15.35
CA LEU A 10 -7.49 -2.60 -16.72
C LEU A 10 -8.72 -1.96 -17.39
N GLY A 11 -9.93 -2.44 -17.08
CA GLY A 11 -11.18 -1.87 -17.56
C GLY A 11 -11.57 -0.54 -16.91
N ARG A 12 -10.89 -0.10 -15.84
CA ARG A 12 -11.26 1.09 -15.05
C ARG A 12 -10.06 2.00 -14.76
N PRO A 13 -9.63 2.84 -15.72
CA PRO A 13 -8.46 3.72 -15.58
C PRO A 13 -8.52 4.67 -14.38
N SER A 14 -9.72 5.05 -13.92
CA SER A 14 -9.88 5.87 -12.70
C SER A 14 -9.30 5.20 -11.46
N TRP A 15 -9.27 3.86 -11.40
CA TRP A 15 -8.66 3.12 -10.29
C TRP A 15 -7.15 3.27 -10.26
N TRP A 16 -6.49 3.49 -11.41
CA TRP A 16 -5.05 3.68 -11.46
C TRP A 16 -4.66 4.99 -10.79
N ILE A 17 -5.45 6.04 -11.01
CA ILE A 17 -5.25 7.36 -10.37
C ILE A 17 -5.48 7.25 -8.86
N LEU A 18 -6.50 6.51 -8.43
CA LEU A 18 -6.75 6.26 -7.01
C LEU A 18 -5.62 5.44 -6.37
N GLY A 19 -5.17 4.36 -7.02
CA GLY A 19 -4.03 3.56 -6.57
C GLY A 19 -2.76 4.40 -6.46
N LEU A 20 -2.47 5.21 -7.48
CA LEU A 20 -1.34 6.13 -7.46
C LEU A 20 -1.43 7.13 -6.31
N ALA A 21 -2.59 7.77 -6.14
CA ALA A 21 -2.80 8.71 -5.05
C ALA A 21 -2.60 8.03 -3.68
N GLY A 22 -3.12 6.81 -3.51
CA GLY A 22 -2.92 6.00 -2.31
C GLY A 22 -1.44 5.71 -2.04
N PHE A 23 -0.71 5.26 -3.06
CA PHE A 23 0.73 5.00 -2.99
C PHE A 23 1.53 6.25 -2.63
N LEU A 24 1.29 7.38 -3.31
CA LEU A 24 2.02 8.63 -3.08
C LEU A 24 1.79 9.16 -1.66
N VAL A 25 0.54 9.17 -1.20
CA VAL A 25 0.16 9.65 0.14
C VAL A 25 0.79 8.77 1.24
N ARG A 26 0.98 7.47 1.01
CA ARG A 26 1.67 6.55 1.92
C ARG A 26 3.20 6.70 1.94
N GLY A 27 3.74 7.73 1.29
CA GLY A 27 5.17 7.99 1.24
C GLY A 27 5.85 7.45 -0.01
N GLY A 28 5.11 6.89 -0.96
CA GLY A 28 5.64 6.49 -2.27
C GLY A 28 6.32 7.65 -3.00
N ILE A 29 5.89 8.90 -2.75
CA ILE A 29 6.57 10.09 -3.26
C ILE A 29 8.03 10.19 -2.80
N LEU A 30 8.35 9.75 -1.58
CA LEU A 30 9.72 9.78 -1.07
C LEU A 30 10.60 8.78 -1.81
N ILE A 31 10.07 7.59 -2.14
CA ILE A 31 10.78 6.58 -2.92
C ILE A 31 11.19 7.14 -4.29
N PHE A 32 10.25 7.80 -4.95
CA PHE A 32 10.48 8.47 -6.22
C PHE A 32 11.50 9.62 -6.09
N LEU A 33 11.34 10.49 -5.09
CA LEU A 33 12.25 11.60 -4.86
C LEU A 33 13.68 11.13 -4.56
N VAL A 34 13.87 10.00 -3.86
CA VAL A 34 15.20 9.43 -3.58
C VAL A 34 16.00 9.15 -4.86
N ALA A 35 15.36 8.84 -5.99
CA ALA A 35 16.06 8.63 -7.26
C ALA A 35 16.60 9.92 -7.90
N ILE A 36 16.04 11.08 -7.54
CA ILE A 36 16.41 12.39 -8.13
C ILE A 36 17.20 13.24 -7.13
N VAL A 37 16.84 13.20 -5.85
CA VAL A 37 17.44 14.05 -4.83
C VAL A 37 18.87 13.59 -4.56
N ALA A 38 19.83 14.44 -4.91
CA ALA A 38 21.19 14.29 -4.46
C ALA A 38 21.21 14.44 -2.93
N LEU A 39 21.58 13.37 -2.23
CA LEU A 39 21.74 13.44 -0.78
C LEU A 39 22.83 14.48 -0.47
N PRO A 40 22.59 15.41 0.48
CA PRO A 40 23.60 16.37 0.89
C PRO A 40 24.86 15.64 1.36
N SER A 41 26.03 16.21 1.06
CA SER A 41 27.29 15.63 1.51
C SER A 41 27.34 15.55 3.05
N PRO A 42 28.11 14.63 3.64
CA PRO A 42 28.27 14.57 5.09
C PRO A 42 28.69 15.91 5.71
N LEU A 43 29.51 16.70 4.99
CA LEU A 43 29.90 18.04 5.40
C LEU A 43 28.71 19.02 5.39
N ALA A 44 27.88 18.99 4.34
CA ALA A 44 26.67 19.81 4.27
C ALA A 44 25.68 19.45 5.39
N LEU A 45 25.49 18.15 5.66
CA LEU A 45 24.68 17.68 6.79
C LEU A 45 25.27 18.13 8.14
N SER A 46 26.59 18.01 8.33
CA SER A 46 27.26 18.46 9.56
C SER A 46 27.11 19.96 9.79
N ASN A 47 27.17 20.78 8.74
CA ASN A 47 26.99 22.22 8.84
C ASN A 47 25.55 22.60 9.20
N VAL A 48 24.56 21.86 8.70
CA VAL A 48 23.14 22.09 9.00
C VAL A 48 22.75 21.54 10.38
N LEU A 49 23.23 20.36 10.74
CA LEU A 49 22.85 19.66 11.97
C LEU A 49 23.73 20.02 13.17
N GLY A 50 24.97 20.46 12.96
CA GLY A 50 25.92 20.81 14.03
C GLY A 50 25.36 21.77 15.08
N PRO A 51 24.69 22.88 14.69
CA PRO A 51 24.06 23.80 15.63
C PRO A 51 22.93 23.17 16.47
N ILE A 52 22.26 22.13 15.97
CA ILE A 52 21.16 21.43 16.64
C ILE A 52 21.71 20.36 17.59
N VAL A 53 22.71 19.61 17.16
CA VAL A 53 23.24 18.44 17.90
C VAL A 53 24.14 18.86 19.07
N THR A 54 24.97 19.90 18.89
CA THR A 54 25.97 20.30 19.89
C THR A 54 25.36 20.69 21.25
N PRO A 55 24.31 21.54 21.32
CA PRO A 55 23.68 21.89 22.59
C PRO A 55 23.08 20.67 23.31
N ILE A 56 22.40 19.79 22.56
CA ILE A 56 21.78 18.57 23.09
C ILE A 56 22.82 17.66 23.72
N TYR A 57 23.95 17.46 23.02
CA TYR A 57 25.05 16.63 23.51
C TYR A 57 25.65 17.17 24.82
N LEU A 58 25.72 18.49 24.98
CA LEU A 58 26.18 19.15 26.19
C LEU A 58 25.11 19.25 27.30
N GLY A 59 23.95 18.62 27.11
CA GLY A 59 22.83 18.67 28.07
C GLY A 59 22.13 20.02 28.14
N ARG A 60 22.31 20.89 27.14
CA ARG A 60 21.70 22.22 27.06
C ARG A 60 20.60 22.23 26.01
N LEU A 61 19.35 22.34 26.45
CA LEU A 61 18.22 22.53 25.55
C LEU A 61 17.88 24.03 25.46
N GLU A 62 18.50 24.72 24.51
CA GLU A 62 18.18 26.12 24.24
C GLU A 62 16.71 26.26 23.76
N PRO A 63 15.97 27.30 24.17
CA PRO A 63 14.56 27.47 23.78
C PRO A 63 14.33 27.46 22.27
N GLY A 64 15.26 28.04 21.48
CA GLY A 64 15.19 28.01 20.03
C GLY A 64 15.29 26.59 19.46
N THR A 65 16.26 25.80 19.94
CA THR A 65 16.44 24.39 19.56
C THR A 65 15.23 23.55 19.96
N ALA A 66 14.68 23.76 21.15
CA ALA A 66 13.46 23.09 21.60
C ALA A 66 12.26 23.41 20.70
N LEU A 67 12.09 24.68 20.31
CA LEU A 67 11.02 25.13 19.42
C LEU A 67 11.14 24.53 18.03
N VAL A 68 12.36 24.48 17.47
CA VAL A 68 12.61 23.87 16.15
C VAL A 68 12.33 22.37 16.18
N ILE A 69 12.84 21.64 17.18
CA ILE A 69 12.62 20.20 17.31
C ILE A 69 11.14 19.90 17.56
N GLY A 70 10.51 20.60 18.51
CA GLY A 70 9.10 20.44 18.83
C GLY A 70 8.19 20.78 17.64
N GLY A 71 8.50 21.86 16.93
CA GLY A 71 7.80 22.26 15.71
C GLY A 71 7.95 21.24 14.58
N ALA A 72 9.16 20.72 14.35
CA ALA A 72 9.41 19.68 13.36
C ALA A 72 8.67 18.38 13.69
N ILE A 73 8.69 17.94 14.96
CA ILE A 73 7.95 16.76 15.41
C ILE A 73 6.44 16.98 15.26
N GLY A 74 5.93 18.13 15.69
CA GLY A 74 4.51 18.47 15.57
C GLY A 74 4.04 18.49 14.11
N LEU A 75 4.80 19.13 13.22
CA LEU A 75 4.53 19.16 11.79
C LEU A 75 4.57 17.75 11.19
N ALA A 76 5.56 16.93 11.57
CA ALA A 76 5.63 15.54 11.12
C ALA A 76 4.40 14.74 11.56
N ILE A 77 3.97 14.86 12.82
CA ILE A 77 2.77 14.19 13.33
C ILE A 77 1.52 14.62 12.55
N ILE A 78 1.34 15.92 12.32
CA ILE A 78 0.21 16.45 11.55
C ILE A 78 0.24 15.92 10.11
N TRP A 79 1.41 15.96 9.47
CA TRP A 79 1.62 15.44 8.13
C TRP A 79 1.29 13.94 8.04
N PHE A 80 1.81 13.12 8.96
CA PHE A 80 1.54 11.68 9.02
C PHE A 80 0.06 11.39 9.29
N ALA A 81 -0.58 12.13 10.19
CA ALA A 81 -2.01 11.97 10.47
C ALA A 81 -2.87 12.32 9.26
N ALA A 82 -2.60 13.47 8.61
CA ALA A 82 -3.31 13.89 7.41
C ALA A 82 -3.11 12.89 6.25
N GLY A 83 -1.86 12.49 5.99
CA GLY A 83 -1.53 11.49 4.98
C GLY A 83 -2.21 10.15 5.25
N SER A 84 -2.15 9.64 6.48
CA SER A 84 -2.83 8.40 6.86
C SER A 84 -4.35 8.48 6.67
N TRP A 85 -4.95 9.63 6.95
CA TRP A 85 -6.37 9.86 6.75
C TRP A 85 -6.75 9.84 5.25
N PHE A 86 -5.99 10.54 4.40
CA PHE A 86 -6.20 10.50 2.95
C PHE A 86 -5.96 9.12 2.36
N ALA A 87 -4.92 8.41 2.79
CA ALA A 87 -4.62 7.05 2.36
C ALA A 87 -5.77 6.08 2.73
N ALA A 88 -6.34 6.22 3.93
CA ALA A 88 -7.51 5.46 4.35
C ALA A 88 -8.75 5.82 3.54
N ALA A 89 -8.96 7.10 3.21
CA ALA A 89 -10.08 7.54 2.38
C ALA A 89 -10.03 6.91 0.97
N ILE A 90 -8.85 6.91 0.35
CA ILE A 90 -8.61 6.31 -0.95
C ILE A 90 -8.81 4.79 -0.90
N GLU A 91 -8.31 4.11 0.14
CA GLU A 91 -8.51 2.66 0.29
C GLU A 91 -9.99 2.30 0.48
N VAL A 92 -10.73 3.06 1.30
CA VAL A 92 -12.18 2.88 1.46
C VAL A 92 -12.92 3.09 0.14
N ALA A 93 -12.53 4.09 -0.65
CA ALA A 93 -13.11 4.33 -1.97
C ALA A 93 -12.84 3.16 -2.94
N LEU A 94 -11.59 2.70 -3.04
CA LEU A 94 -11.21 1.55 -3.87
C LEU A 94 -11.93 0.26 -3.46
N VAL A 95 -12.06 -0.01 -2.15
CA VAL A 95 -12.78 -1.19 -1.65
C VAL A 95 -14.26 -1.14 -2.05
N ARG A 96 -14.90 0.02 -1.94
CA ARG A 96 -16.30 0.21 -2.32
C ARG A 96 -16.52 0.08 -3.82
N ASP A 97 -15.65 0.69 -4.63
CA ASP A 97 -15.76 0.61 -6.09
C ASP A 97 -15.47 -0.81 -6.60
N ALA A 98 -14.50 -1.51 -6.02
CA ALA A 98 -14.25 -2.91 -6.32
C ALA A 98 -15.46 -3.80 -5.97
N ARG A 99 -16.14 -3.51 -4.86
CA ARG A 99 -17.36 -4.22 -4.45
C ARG A 99 -18.54 -3.94 -5.38
N ARG A 100 -18.71 -2.70 -5.82
CA ARG A 100 -19.73 -2.33 -6.83
C ARG A 100 -19.48 -3.07 -8.14
N ALA A 101 -18.23 -3.07 -8.63
CA ALA A 101 -17.85 -3.83 -9.82
C ALA A 101 -18.14 -5.33 -9.65
N ALA A 102 -17.81 -5.92 -8.50
CA ALA A 102 -18.15 -7.31 -8.20
C ALA A 102 -19.66 -7.58 -8.26
N SER A 103 -20.49 -6.66 -7.74
CA SER A 103 -21.95 -6.79 -7.80
C SER A 103 -22.52 -6.64 -9.21
N GLU A 104 -21.93 -5.76 -10.04
CA GLU A 104 -22.29 -5.61 -11.46
C GLU A 104 -21.98 -6.89 -12.26
N GLU A 105 -20.95 -7.64 -11.84
CA GLU A 105 -20.59 -8.95 -12.41
C GLU A 105 -21.40 -10.12 -11.84
N GLY A 106 -22.42 -9.84 -11.00
CA GLY A 106 -23.31 -10.85 -10.44
C GLY A 106 -22.74 -11.61 -9.23
N LEU A 107 -21.63 -11.14 -8.63
CA LEU A 107 -21.12 -11.72 -7.39
C LEU A 107 -22.00 -11.30 -6.21
N THR A 108 -22.28 -12.26 -5.32
CA THR A 108 -23.02 -11.98 -4.08
C THR A 108 -22.18 -11.09 -3.18
N VAL A 109 -22.64 -9.87 -2.95
CA VAL A 109 -22.04 -8.90 -2.02
C VAL A 109 -23.00 -8.66 -0.85
N LEU A 110 -22.44 -8.48 0.34
CA LEU A 110 -23.24 -8.07 1.50
C LEU A 110 -23.82 -6.65 1.29
N PRO A 111 -24.88 -6.24 2.01
CA PRO A 111 -25.36 -4.85 1.97
C PRO A 111 -24.40 -3.88 2.69
N GLU A 112 -24.40 -2.60 2.30
CA GLU A 112 -23.64 -1.53 2.96
C GLU A 112 -24.44 -0.93 4.12
N ARG A 113 -23.82 -0.79 5.31
CA ARG A 113 -24.55 -0.44 6.56
C ARG A 113 -24.16 0.90 7.20
N ARG A 114 -23.12 1.62 6.72
CA ARG A 114 -22.54 2.76 7.47
C ARG A 114 -22.14 3.99 6.65
N PRO A 115 -22.16 5.19 7.26
CA PRO A 115 -21.72 6.42 6.61
C PRO A 115 -20.20 6.43 6.37
N ALA A 116 -19.79 7.02 5.25
CA ALA A 116 -18.40 7.01 4.76
C ALA A 116 -17.37 7.57 5.77
N ARG A 117 -17.67 8.69 6.43
CA ARG A 117 -16.67 9.42 7.25
C ARG A 117 -16.17 8.63 8.45
N LEU A 118 -17.06 7.93 9.14
CA LEU A 118 -16.70 7.09 10.30
C LEU A 118 -15.90 5.85 9.88
N LEU A 119 -16.10 5.35 8.65
CA LEU A 119 -15.33 4.23 8.12
C LEU A 119 -13.91 4.66 7.81
N ILE A 120 -13.70 5.86 7.26
CA ILE A 120 -12.35 6.40 6.96
C ILE A 120 -11.51 6.53 8.23
N THR A 121 -12.08 7.11 9.30
CA THR A 121 -11.33 7.28 10.56
C THR A 121 -11.01 5.94 11.24
N ARG A 122 -11.93 4.96 11.17
CA ARG A 122 -11.68 3.60 11.66
C ARG A 122 -10.65 2.84 10.81
N ALA A 123 -10.68 3.00 9.49
CA ALA A 123 -9.69 2.43 8.59
C ALA A 123 -8.30 3.02 8.85
N MET A 124 -8.20 4.34 9.01
CA MET A 124 -6.96 5.02 9.43
C MET A 124 -6.46 4.48 10.76
N ALA A 125 -7.33 4.37 11.78
CA ALA A 125 -6.95 3.85 13.09
C ALA A 125 -6.47 2.39 13.01
N ALA A 126 -7.14 1.53 12.23
CA ALA A 126 -6.72 0.14 12.03
C ALA A 126 -5.32 0.07 11.37
N HIS A 127 -5.08 0.91 10.36
CA HIS A 127 -3.80 0.97 9.68
C HIS A 127 -2.67 1.46 10.60
N LEU A 128 -2.88 2.57 11.33
CA LEU A 128 -1.91 3.09 12.30
C LEU A 128 -1.60 2.08 13.41
N LEU A 129 -2.61 1.38 13.93
CA LEU A 129 -2.41 0.31 14.93
C LEU A 129 -1.57 -0.85 14.37
N ALA A 130 -1.79 -1.23 13.10
CA ALA A 130 -0.99 -2.27 12.44
C ALA A 130 0.48 -1.85 12.23
N LEU A 131 0.79 -0.54 12.21
CA LEU A 131 2.13 0.01 12.07
C LEU A 131 2.84 0.27 13.41
N VAL A 132 2.19 0.08 14.56
CA VAL A 132 2.83 0.22 15.89
C VAL A 132 4.09 -0.66 16.03
N PRO A 133 4.08 -1.95 15.63
CA PRO A 133 5.29 -2.78 15.68
C PRO A 133 6.43 -2.21 14.84
N LEU A 134 6.13 -1.59 13.69
CA LEU A 134 7.13 -0.93 12.85
C LEU A 134 7.72 0.28 13.55
N ALA A 135 6.90 1.12 14.17
CA ALA A 135 7.37 2.27 14.94
C ALA A 135 8.35 1.84 16.07
N VAL A 136 8.02 0.74 16.77
CA VAL A 136 8.91 0.15 17.78
C VAL A 136 10.21 -0.38 17.17
N ALA A 137 10.12 -1.11 16.05
CA ALA A 137 11.29 -1.64 15.35
C ALA A 137 12.22 -0.53 14.84
N ILE A 138 11.68 0.57 14.30
CA ILE A 138 12.43 1.76 13.90
C ILE A 138 13.05 2.43 15.12
N GLY A 139 12.31 2.61 16.22
CA GLY A 139 12.82 3.21 17.45
C GLY A 139 14.06 2.47 17.97
N ILE A 140 13.98 1.14 18.09
CA ILE A 140 15.09 0.30 18.54
C ILE A 140 16.21 0.24 17.49
N GLY A 141 15.87 0.09 16.22
CA GLY A 141 16.80 -0.06 15.12
C GLY A 141 17.59 1.22 14.81
N SER A 142 17.01 2.39 15.07
CA SER A 142 17.61 3.69 14.79
C SER A 142 18.96 3.86 15.48
N VAL A 143 19.09 3.45 16.74
CA VAL A 143 20.35 3.51 17.51
C VAL A 143 21.44 2.66 16.83
N ARG A 144 21.09 1.47 16.33
CA ARG A 144 22.04 0.59 15.64
C ARG A 144 22.49 1.18 14.30
N ILE A 145 21.55 1.76 13.54
CA ILE A 145 21.85 2.41 12.26
C ILE A 145 22.71 3.66 12.48
N LEU A 146 22.42 4.47 13.51
CA LEU A 146 23.23 5.63 13.89
C LEU A 146 24.65 5.21 14.29
N ASN A 147 24.80 4.17 15.11
CA ASN A 147 26.13 3.65 15.48
C ASN A 147 26.92 3.13 14.27
N ALA A 148 26.26 2.41 13.35
CA ALA A 148 26.87 1.97 12.11
C ALA A 148 27.29 3.17 11.24
N THR A 149 26.45 4.20 11.15
CA THR A 149 26.73 5.43 10.39
C THR A 149 27.92 6.18 10.98
N TYR A 150 27.96 6.36 12.30
CA TYR A 150 29.06 7.00 13.00
C TYR A 150 30.38 6.24 12.79
N ALA A 151 30.34 4.91 12.89
CA ALA A 151 31.52 4.08 12.66
C ALA A 151 32.02 4.16 11.21
N GLU A 152 31.15 4.20 10.20
CA GLU A 152 31.55 4.36 8.79
C GLU A 152 32.00 5.77 8.43
N LEU A 153 31.55 6.79 9.18
CA LEU A 153 32.04 8.17 9.05
C LEU A 153 33.44 8.35 9.65
N THR A 154 33.74 7.65 10.75
CA THR A 154 35.00 7.78 11.48
C THR A 154 36.08 6.82 10.98
N ASN A 155 35.70 5.63 10.52
CA ASN A 155 36.61 4.64 9.96
C ASN A 155 35.96 3.93 8.76
N PRO A 156 36.05 4.51 7.55
CA PRO A 156 35.43 3.95 6.35
C PRO A 156 35.98 2.57 6.02
N SER A 157 35.11 1.59 5.80
CA SER A 157 35.55 0.22 5.50
C SER A 157 35.98 -0.01 4.04
N ASP A 158 35.46 0.77 3.08
CA ASP A 158 35.84 0.71 1.65
C ASP A 158 35.51 2.02 0.89
N ALA A 159 35.73 2.02 -0.43
CA ALA A 159 35.46 3.15 -1.34
C ALA A 159 34.01 3.26 -1.86
N SER A 160 33.10 2.37 -1.43
CA SER A 160 31.68 2.39 -1.82
C SER A 160 30.96 3.64 -1.31
N SER A 161 29.67 3.79 -1.62
CA SER A 161 28.88 4.87 -1.00
C SER A 161 28.65 4.59 0.49
N ILE A 162 28.60 5.64 1.30
CA ILE A 162 28.32 5.52 2.75
C ILE A 162 27.00 4.79 3.03
N VAL A 163 25.98 5.01 2.19
CA VAL A 163 24.67 4.36 2.33
C VAL A 163 24.79 2.84 2.21
N ILE A 164 25.52 2.35 1.20
CA ILE A 164 25.72 0.91 0.99
C ILE A 164 26.47 0.30 2.19
N ARG A 165 27.53 0.95 2.66
CA ARG A 165 28.30 0.46 3.81
C ARG A 165 27.47 0.40 5.09
N VAL A 166 26.69 1.45 5.38
CA VAL A 166 25.79 1.49 6.56
C VAL A 166 24.73 0.40 6.47
N ILE A 167 24.11 0.20 5.29
CA ILE A 167 23.14 -0.87 5.09
C ILE A 167 23.78 -2.25 5.25
N ALA A 168 24.97 -2.48 4.68
CA ALA A 168 25.68 -3.75 4.82
C ALA A 168 25.98 -4.07 6.30
N ARG A 169 26.47 -3.06 7.03
CA ARG A 169 26.80 -3.16 8.46
C ARG A 169 25.58 -3.31 9.37
N ALA A 170 24.47 -2.68 9.02
CA ALA A 170 23.20 -2.76 9.76
C ALA A 170 22.19 -3.71 9.11
N SER A 171 22.63 -4.62 8.24
CA SER A 171 21.77 -5.43 7.37
C SER A 171 20.72 -6.23 8.13
N ALA A 172 21.08 -6.87 9.24
CA ALA A 172 20.14 -7.58 10.10
C ALA A 172 19.03 -6.66 10.66
N THR A 173 19.39 -5.43 11.07
CA THR A 173 18.42 -4.45 11.57
C THR A 173 17.53 -3.93 10.46
N VAL A 174 18.09 -3.62 9.29
CA VAL A 174 17.33 -3.21 8.11
C VAL A 174 16.36 -4.31 7.68
N ALA A 175 16.79 -5.58 7.67
CA ALA A 175 15.97 -6.73 7.34
C ALA A 175 14.79 -6.89 8.31
N VAL A 176 15.02 -6.77 9.63
CA VAL A 176 13.94 -6.81 10.63
C VAL A 176 12.93 -5.69 10.41
N ILE A 177 13.39 -4.45 10.19
CA ILE A 177 12.50 -3.31 9.92
C ILE A 177 11.67 -3.57 8.66
N ALA A 178 12.29 -4.04 7.57
CA ALA A 178 11.62 -4.37 6.32
C ALA A 178 10.56 -5.47 6.50
N ILE A 179 10.88 -6.55 7.22
CA ILE A 179 9.93 -7.64 7.49
C ILE A 179 8.74 -7.13 8.31
N VAL A 180 8.99 -6.38 9.39
CA VAL A 180 7.93 -5.84 10.25
C VAL A 180 7.06 -4.85 9.47
N TRP A 181 7.65 -4.05 8.58
CA TRP A 181 6.91 -3.15 7.69
C TRP A 181 5.99 -3.93 6.74
N ILE A 182 6.51 -4.93 6.03
CA ILE A 182 5.71 -5.77 5.11
C ILE A 182 4.55 -6.43 5.86
N VAL A 183 4.80 -7.00 7.04
CA VAL A 183 3.76 -7.61 7.87
C VAL A 183 2.73 -6.57 8.30
N GLY A 184 3.16 -5.39 8.75
CA GLY A 184 2.30 -4.29 9.15
C GLY A 184 1.38 -3.81 8.01
N GLU A 185 1.91 -3.66 6.79
CA GLU A 185 1.14 -3.31 5.59
C GLU A 185 0.08 -4.37 5.26
N ILE A 186 0.45 -5.65 5.30
CA ILE A 186 -0.48 -6.76 5.02
C ILE A 186 -1.59 -6.80 6.06
N VAL A 187 -1.23 -6.74 7.36
CA VAL A 187 -2.20 -6.73 8.47
C VAL A 187 -3.10 -5.50 8.40
N GLY A 188 -2.53 -4.33 8.11
CA GLY A 188 -3.27 -3.08 7.95
C GLY A 188 -4.29 -3.14 6.81
N GLY A 189 -3.88 -3.63 5.63
CA GLY A 189 -4.79 -3.80 4.48
C GLY A 189 -5.93 -4.79 4.77
N MET A 190 -5.64 -5.93 5.41
CA MET A 190 -6.67 -6.88 5.83
C MET A 190 -7.62 -6.27 6.88
N ALA A 191 -7.08 -5.54 7.84
CA ALA A 191 -7.87 -4.90 8.89
C ALA A 191 -8.81 -3.82 8.34
N VAL A 192 -8.36 -3.01 7.38
CA VAL A 192 -9.21 -2.03 6.69
C VAL A 192 -10.39 -2.71 6.00
N ARG A 193 -10.17 -3.83 5.29
CA ARG A 193 -11.26 -4.59 4.64
C ARG A 193 -12.25 -5.15 5.66
N ARG A 194 -11.78 -5.63 6.82
CA ARG A 194 -12.67 -6.06 7.92
C ARG A 194 -13.48 -4.91 8.51
N VAL A 195 -12.90 -3.72 8.64
CA VAL A 195 -13.62 -2.52 9.09
C VAL A 195 -14.69 -2.11 8.06
N VAL A 196 -14.33 -2.10 6.77
CA VAL A 196 -15.22 -1.62 5.69
C VAL A 196 -16.33 -2.62 5.36
N LEU A 197 -15.99 -3.91 5.22
CA LEU A 197 -16.92 -4.96 4.81
C LEU A 197 -17.65 -5.62 5.98
N GLY A 198 -16.95 -5.82 7.11
CA GLY A 198 -17.45 -6.57 8.26
C GLY A 198 -17.88 -5.71 9.46
N ASP A 199 -17.75 -4.39 9.36
CA ASP A 199 -18.06 -3.44 10.44
C ASP A 199 -17.34 -3.75 11.77
N GLU A 200 -16.12 -4.27 11.69
CA GLU A 200 -15.32 -4.57 12.87
C GLU A 200 -14.76 -3.27 13.51
N SER A 201 -14.51 -3.29 14.82
CA SER A 201 -13.74 -2.23 15.47
C SER A 201 -12.27 -2.30 15.02
N ALA A 202 -11.60 -1.15 14.91
CA ALA A 202 -10.20 -1.07 14.48
C ALA A 202 -9.25 -2.06 15.24
N PRO A 203 -9.23 -2.10 16.59
CA PRO A 203 -8.37 -3.05 17.29
C PRO A 203 -8.78 -4.51 17.08
N GLY A 204 -10.09 -4.79 17.00
CA GLY A 204 -10.60 -6.13 16.71
C GLY A 204 -10.21 -6.62 15.31
N ALA A 205 -10.27 -5.72 14.33
CA ALA A 205 -9.89 -5.98 12.95
C ALA A 205 -8.39 -6.26 12.80
N VAL A 206 -7.54 -5.48 13.48
CA VAL A 206 -6.08 -5.69 13.49
C VAL A 206 -5.74 -7.02 14.16
N GLY A 207 -6.29 -7.28 15.36
CA GLY A 207 -6.03 -8.52 16.10
C GLY A 207 -6.44 -9.77 15.34
N ARG A 208 -7.62 -9.76 14.70
CA ARG A 208 -8.09 -10.89 13.87
C ARG A 208 -7.28 -11.03 12.58
N SER A 209 -6.86 -9.94 11.96
CA SER A 209 -6.00 -9.97 10.77
C SER A 209 -4.63 -10.55 11.07
N ALA A 210 -4.02 -10.16 12.20
CA ALA A 210 -2.77 -10.76 12.67
C ALA A 210 -2.94 -12.25 12.99
N LEU A 211 -4.06 -12.63 13.65
CA LEU A 211 -4.34 -14.02 13.97
C LEU A 211 -4.55 -14.89 12.73
N ASP A 212 -5.25 -14.37 11.72
CA ASP A 212 -5.44 -15.06 10.44
C ASP A 212 -4.11 -15.29 9.72
N LEU A 213 -3.22 -14.30 9.76
CA LEU A 213 -1.88 -14.39 9.18
C LEU A 213 -1.07 -15.54 9.80
N VAL A 214 -1.16 -15.70 11.13
CA VAL A 214 -0.47 -16.75 11.87
C VAL A 214 -1.13 -18.12 11.66
N ARG A 215 -2.47 -18.18 11.68
CA ARG A 215 -3.20 -19.46 11.60
C ARG A 215 -3.34 -20.01 10.18
N ARG A 216 -3.32 -19.15 9.15
CA ARG A 216 -3.56 -19.51 7.74
C ARG A 216 -2.60 -18.77 6.80
N PRO A 217 -1.27 -18.94 6.96
CA PRO A 217 -0.29 -18.14 6.24
C PRO A 217 -0.43 -18.29 4.72
N GLY A 218 -0.62 -19.51 4.21
CA GLY A 218 -0.68 -19.75 2.76
C GLY A 218 -1.80 -18.98 2.04
N GLY A 219 -3.02 -19.00 2.59
CA GLY A 219 -4.16 -18.30 1.98
C GLY A 219 -4.11 -16.79 2.16
N ALA A 220 -3.67 -16.32 3.34
CA ALA A 220 -3.62 -14.90 3.66
C ALA A 220 -2.44 -14.16 3.01
N LEU A 221 -1.29 -14.83 2.82
CA LEU A 221 -0.06 -14.21 2.31
C LEU A 221 0.03 -14.21 0.79
N LEU A 222 -0.51 -15.21 0.10
CA LEU A 222 -0.18 -15.42 -1.32
C LEU A 222 -0.48 -14.18 -2.17
N ALA A 223 -1.70 -13.63 -2.09
CA ALA A 223 -2.09 -12.48 -2.90
C ALA A 223 -1.35 -11.19 -2.50
N PRO A 224 -1.27 -10.80 -1.20
CA PRO A 224 -0.50 -9.62 -0.79
C PRO A 224 1.00 -9.72 -1.11
N VAL A 225 1.62 -10.88 -0.88
CA VAL A 225 3.05 -11.08 -1.14
C VAL A 225 3.33 -11.06 -2.64
N ALA A 226 2.55 -11.76 -3.46
CA ALA A 226 2.76 -11.77 -4.91
C ALA A 226 2.64 -10.36 -5.52
N THR A 227 1.59 -9.62 -5.15
CA THR A 227 1.37 -8.25 -5.64
C THR A 227 2.41 -7.26 -5.11
N THR A 228 2.85 -7.42 -3.87
CA THR A 228 3.96 -6.63 -3.30
C THR A 228 5.28 -6.94 -3.99
N ALA A 229 5.56 -8.20 -4.31
CA ALA A 229 6.75 -8.59 -5.06
C ALA A 229 6.76 -7.95 -6.46
N VAL A 230 5.62 -7.95 -7.17
CA VAL A 230 5.50 -7.25 -8.46
C VAL A 230 5.77 -5.76 -8.30
N LEU A 231 5.20 -5.12 -7.27
CA LEU A 231 5.45 -3.70 -6.98
C LEU A 231 6.93 -3.43 -6.68
N VAL A 232 7.59 -4.28 -5.90
CA VAL A 232 9.02 -4.12 -5.59
C VAL A 232 9.87 -4.26 -6.85
N VAL A 233 9.59 -5.24 -7.70
CA VAL A 233 10.32 -5.43 -8.97
C VAL A 233 10.10 -4.24 -9.91
N ASP A 234 8.87 -3.76 -10.04
CA ASP A 234 8.54 -2.56 -10.83
C ASP A 234 9.29 -1.33 -10.32
N LEU A 235 9.20 -1.04 -9.02
CA LEU A 235 9.89 0.10 -8.41
C LEU A 235 11.41 0.00 -8.58
N LEU A 236 12.02 -1.17 -8.39
CA LEU A 236 13.45 -1.34 -8.60
C LEU A 236 13.86 -1.07 -10.05
N ALA A 237 13.11 -1.59 -11.02
CA ALA A 237 13.37 -1.37 -12.44
C ALA A 237 13.23 0.12 -12.80
N VAL A 238 12.12 0.74 -12.40
CA VAL A 238 11.82 2.15 -12.62
C VAL A 238 12.87 3.06 -11.99
N LEU A 239 13.21 2.86 -10.71
CA LEU A 239 14.16 3.72 -10.00
C LEU A 239 15.55 3.60 -10.61
N THR A 240 15.93 2.42 -11.11
CA THR A 240 17.19 2.22 -11.84
C THR A 240 17.20 3.03 -13.13
N VAL A 241 16.13 2.97 -13.92
CA VAL A 241 16.02 3.75 -15.17
C VAL A 241 16.05 5.25 -14.87
N VAL A 242 15.27 5.71 -13.89
CA VAL A 242 15.23 7.12 -13.48
C VAL A 242 16.60 7.60 -13.01
N ALA A 243 17.32 6.81 -12.20
CA ALA A 243 18.65 7.17 -11.73
C ALA A 243 19.66 7.32 -12.88
N ILE A 244 19.62 6.42 -13.88
CA ILE A 244 20.47 6.50 -15.06
C ILE A 244 20.16 7.76 -15.88
N VAL A 245 18.88 7.99 -16.20
CA VAL A 245 18.45 9.14 -17.00
C VAL A 245 18.74 10.45 -16.26
N TRP A 246 18.53 10.49 -14.94
CA TRP A 246 18.86 11.65 -14.12
C TRP A 246 20.36 11.97 -14.12
N GLY A 247 21.22 10.95 -14.09
CA GLY A 247 22.67 11.12 -14.24
C GLY A 247 23.04 11.86 -15.53
N GLN A 248 22.45 11.44 -16.66
CA GLN A 248 22.64 12.08 -17.96
C GLN A 248 22.10 13.51 -18.01
N VAL A 249 20.91 13.74 -17.44
CA VAL A 249 20.32 15.08 -17.35
C VAL A 249 21.24 16.00 -16.55
N ARG A 250 21.75 15.56 -15.40
CA ARG A 250 22.61 16.36 -14.54
C ARG A 250 23.90 16.79 -15.25
N GLU A 251 24.52 15.88 -16.00
CA GLU A 251 25.72 16.19 -16.80
C GLU A 251 25.42 17.23 -17.89
N ARG A 252 24.29 17.09 -18.59
CA ARG A 252 23.91 18.02 -19.67
C ARG A 252 23.49 19.39 -19.17
N VAL A 253 22.84 19.48 -18.01
CA VAL A 253 22.42 20.76 -17.40
C VAL A 253 23.63 21.65 -17.09
N VAL A 254 24.78 21.07 -16.73
CA VAL A 254 26.04 21.83 -16.53
C VAL A 254 26.51 22.50 -17.84
N HIS A 255 26.16 21.93 -18.98
CA HIS A 255 26.51 22.40 -20.32
C HIS A 255 25.31 22.91 -21.12
N LEU A 256 24.28 23.42 -20.43
CA LEU A 256 22.99 23.81 -21.03
C LEU A 256 23.12 24.72 -22.27
N LEU A 257 24.09 25.65 -22.25
CA LEU A 257 24.32 26.59 -23.35
C LEU A 257 25.00 25.97 -24.58
N ALA A 258 25.66 24.82 -24.43
CA ALA A 258 26.37 24.17 -25.52
C ALA A 258 25.42 23.34 -26.41
N ASP A 259 24.41 22.69 -25.82
CA ASP A 259 23.42 21.89 -26.54
C ASP A 259 22.03 21.92 -25.86
N PRO A 260 21.22 22.97 -26.11
CA PRO A 260 19.91 23.12 -25.49
C PRO A 260 18.90 22.08 -25.99
N VAL A 261 19.03 21.59 -27.23
CA VAL A 261 18.12 20.61 -27.81
C VAL A 261 18.34 19.24 -27.16
N ALA A 262 19.58 18.79 -27.05
CA ALA A 262 19.88 17.52 -26.39
C ALA A 262 19.50 17.55 -24.89
N THR A 263 19.67 18.70 -24.22
CA THR A 263 19.21 18.88 -22.84
C THR A 263 17.69 18.80 -22.74
N GLY A 264 16.97 19.49 -23.64
CA GLY A 264 15.51 19.42 -23.72
C GLY A 264 14.99 18.00 -23.96
N LEU A 265 15.60 17.25 -24.87
CA LEU A 265 15.25 15.84 -25.14
C LEU A 265 15.52 14.93 -23.93
N SER A 266 16.62 15.14 -23.21
CA SER A 266 16.90 14.38 -21.97
C SER A 266 15.88 14.68 -20.87
N LEU A 267 15.51 15.95 -20.68
CA LEU A 267 14.46 16.34 -19.73
C LEU A 267 13.09 15.77 -20.12
N ALA A 268 12.73 15.81 -21.40
CA ALA A 268 11.50 15.21 -21.90
C ALA A 268 11.47 13.69 -21.69
N THR A 269 12.60 13.01 -21.93
CA THR A 269 12.75 11.56 -21.69
C THR A 269 12.61 11.23 -20.21
N LEU A 270 13.23 12.01 -19.33
CA LEU A 270 13.06 11.88 -17.88
C LEU A 270 11.59 12.05 -17.46
N GLY A 271 10.94 13.11 -17.93
CA GLY A 271 9.54 13.38 -17.64
C GLY A 271 8.61 12.27 -18.14
N ALA A 272 8.82 11.76 -19.36
CA ALA A 272 8.05 10.65 -19.91
C ALA A 272 8.26 9.35 -19.13
N GLY A 273 9.51 9.01 -18.79
CA GLY A 273 9.84 7.84 -17.96
C GLY A 273 9.22 7.93 -16.57
N TRP A 274 9.23 9.12 -15.97
CA TRP A 274 8.60 9.38 -14.67
C TRP A 274 7.08 9.24 -14.72
N CYS A 275 6.42 9.82 -15.74
CA CYS A 275 4.97 9.67 -15.90
C CYS A 275 4.57 8.21 -16.12
N LEU A 276 5.31 7.47 -16.96
CA LEU A 276 5.09 6.04 -17.18
C LEU A 276 5.23 5.24 -15.88
N ALA A 277 6.27 5.52 -15.11
CA ALA A 277 6.49 4.90 -13.81
C ALA A 277 5.32 5.13 -12.85
N LEU A 278 4.87 6.38 -12.70
CA LEU A 278 3.72 6.70 -11.86
C LEU A 278 2.45 5.97 -12.33
N LEU A 279 2.22 5.89 -13.63
CA LEU A 279 1.06 5.16 -14.19
C LEU A 279 1.13 3.66 -13.88
N VAL A 280 2.27 3.01 -14.11
CA VAL A 280 2.46 1.58 -13.84
C VAL A 280 2.36 1.28 -12.34
N THR A 281 2.98 2.10 -11.49
CA THR A 281 2.84 1.98 -10.03
C THR A 281 1.39 2.13 -9.58
N GLY A 282 0.65 3.10 -10.14
CA GLY A 282 -0.77 3.29 -9.85
C GLY A 282 -1.64 2.09 -10.25
N LEU A 283 -1.38 1.52 -11.43
CA LEU A 283 -2.01 0.29 -11.91
C LEU A 283 -1.74 -0.89 -10.96
N ILE A 284 -0.49 -1.10 -10.54
CA ILE A 284 -0.10 -2.21 -9.67
C ILE A 284 -0.72 -2.05 -8.27
N ASP A 285 -0.73 -0.85 -7.68
CA ASP A 285 -1.33 -0.65 -6.35
C ASP A 285 -2.86 -0.79 -6.39
N ALA A 286 -3.50 -0.32 -7.47
CA ALA A 286 -4.93 -0.56 -7.71
C ALA A 286 -5.22 -2.07 -7.83
N TRP A 287 -4.43 -2.80 -8.62
CA TRP A 287 -4.53 -4.25 -8.76
C TRP A 287 -4.37 -4.99 -7.43
N ARG A 288 -3.35 -4.63 -6.65
CA ARG A 288 -3.13 -5.14 -5.30
C ARG A 288 -4.35 -4.92 -4.42
N SER A 289 -4.88 -3.69 -4.41
CA SER A 289 -6.03 -3.33 -3.58
C SER A 289 -7.28 -4.14 -3.95
N VAL A 290 -7.61 -4.24 -5.24
CA VAL A 290 -8.77 -4.99 -5.74
C VAL A 290 -8.62 -6.49 -5.48
N ALA A 291 -7.43 -7.07 -5.73
CA ALA A 291 -7.17 -8.48 -5.50
C ALA A 291 -7.39 -8.88 -4.03
N MET A 292 -6.91 -8.06 -3.09
CA MET A 292 -7.14 -8.28 -1.65
C MET A 292 -8.62 -8.13 -1.26
N THR A 293 -9.37 -7.23 -1.91
CA THR A 293 -10.80 -7.02 -1.64
C THR A 293 -11.65 -8.20 -2.12
N LEU A 294 -11.40 -8.71 -3.33
CA LEU A 294 -12.09 -9.88 -3.86
C LEU A 294 -11.82 -11.14 -3.00
N GLU A 295 -10.59 -11.32 -2.54
CA GLU A 295 -10.27 -12.44 -1.63
C GLU A 295 -10.97 -12.30 -0.27
N ALA A 296 -11.09 -11.08 0.25
CA ALA A 296 -11.81 -10.82 1.50
C ALA A 296 -13.32 -11.11 1.39
N GLU A 297 -13.97 -10.71 0.29
CA GLU A 297 -15.37 -11.03 0.01
C GLU A 297 -15.58 -12.54 -0.15
N ARG A 298 -14.72 -13.21 -0.94
CA ARG A 298 -14.74 -14.68 -1.06
C ARG A 298 -14.64 -15.38 0.30
N ALA A 299 -13.72 -14.92 1.16
CA ALA A 299 -13.55 -15.45 2.49
C ALA A 299 -14.73 -15.13 3.43
N ALA A 300 -15.46 -14.03 3.21
CA ALA A 300 -16.69 -13.71 3.94
C ALA A 300 -17.84 -14.65 3.55
N VAL A 301 -18.09 -14.84 2.25
CA VAL A 301 -19.12 -15.77 1.73
C VAL A 301 -18.86 -17.20 2.21
N ALA A 302 -17.60 -17.66 2.17
CA ALA A 302 -17.23 -18.98 2.67
C ALA A 302 -17.36 -19.14 4.21
N ARG A 303 -17.45 -18.05 4.98
CA ARG A 303 -17.75 -18.09 6.42
C ARG A 303 -19.26 -18.13 6.65
N GLU A 304 -20.02 -17.32 5.93
CA GLU A 304 -21.49 -17.30 6.01
C GLU A 304 -22.10 -18.66 5.64
N ALA A 305 -21.59 -19.30 4.58
CA ALA A 305 -22.00 -20.64 4.17
C ALA A 305 -21.71 -21.73 5.23
N ARG A 306 -20.72 -21.51 6.12
CA ARG A 306 -20.40 -22.42 7.24
C ARG A 306 -21.18 -22.12 8.52
N SER A 307 -21.63 -20.87 8.71
CA SER A 307 -22.40 -20.44 9.87
C SER A 307 -23.91 -20.51 9.67
N GLY A 308 -24.38 -20.70 8.42
CA GLY A 308 -25.79 -20.93 8.14
C GLY A 308 -26.32 -22.11 8.95
N PRO A 309 -27.57 -22.04 9.44
CA PRO A 309 -28.18 -23.16 10.17
C PRO A 309 -28.06 -24.44 9.34
N PRO A 310 -27.85 -25.62 9.96
CA PRO A 310 -27.89 -26.89 9.25
C PRO A 310 -29.15 -26.90 8.39
N ARG A 311 -28.99 -27.12 7.08
CA ARG A 311 -30.08 -27.05 6.09
C ARG A 311 -31.21 -28.06 6.36
N ASP A 312 -31.05 -28.89 7.39
CA ASP A 312 -31.87 -30.04 7.75
C ASP A 312 -32.76 -29.80 8.98
N ALA A 313 -32.85 -28.58 9.54
CA ALA A 313 -33.66 -28.30 10.74
C ALA A 313 -35.05 -27.71 10.45
N ASP A 314 -35.53 -27.77 9.20
CA ASP A 314 -36.94 -27.51 8.89
C ASP A 314 -37.62 -28.84 8.52
N PRO A 315 -38.08 -29.64 9.51
CA PRO A 315 -38.77 -30.90 9.26
C PRO A 315 -40.11 -30.73 8.51
N ASP A 316 -40.62 -29.50 8.38
CA ASP A 316 -41.85 -29.18 7.64
C ASP A 316 -41.60 -28.77 6.18
N ARG A 317 -40.34 -28.58 5.77
CA ARG A 317 -39.99 -28.59 4.35
C ARG A 317 -40.02 -30.04 3.88
N GLY A 318 -41.22 -30.49 3.50
CA GLY A 318 -41.42 -31.75 2.77
C GLY A 318 -40.39 -31.88 1.64
N PRO A 319 -40.00 -33.13 1.29
CA PRO A 319 -38.86 -33.42 0.44
C PRO A 319 -38.87 -32.50 -0.78
N ILE A 320 -37.97 -31.52 -0.78
CA ILE A 320 -37.76 -30.69 -1.94
C ILE A 320 -37.17 -31.65 -2.95
N ASP A 321 -37.98 -32.01 -3.95
CA ASP A 321 -37.54 -32.71 -5.15
C ASP A 321 -36.17 -32.13 -5.53
N ASP A 322 -35.14 -32.98 -5.44
CA ASP A 322 -33.75 -32.63 -5.71
C ASP A 322 -33.64 -32.18 -7.17
N GLY A 323 -33.97 -30.91 -7.39
CA GLY A 323 -33.74 -30.18 -8.60
C GLY A 323 -32.24 -30.03 -8.75
N THR A 324 -31.62 -31.09 -9.28
CA THR A 324 -30.22 -31.19 -9.67
C THR A 324 -29.71 -29.84 -10.17
N ILE A 325 -28.88 -29.19 -9.36
CA ILE A 325 -28.12 -27.99 -9.75
C ILE A 325 -27.10 -28.46 -10.80
N GLY A 326 -27.56 -28.54 -12.04
CA GLY A 326 -26.81 -29.16 -13.13
C GLY A 326 -27.57 -29.30 -14.46
N ALA A 327 -28.90 -29.17 -14.48
CA ALA A 327 -29.67 -29.36 -15.72
C ALA A 327 -30.53 -28.14 -16.10
N SER A 328 -29.91 -27.14 -16.74
CA SER A 328 -30.49 -26.49 -17.93
C SER A 328 -29.47 -25.64 -18.68
N THR A 329 -28.30 -26.21 -18.98
CA THR A 329 -27.40 -25.69 -20.03
C THR A 329 -27.93 -25.95 -21.45
N HIS A 330 -29.17 -26.43 -21.58
CA HIS A 330 -29.84 -26.70 -22.85
C HIS A 330 -30.98 -25.73 -23.20
N ARG A 331 -31.07 -24.54 -22.59
CA ARG A 331 -31.86 -23.48 -23.23
C ARG A 331 -31.14 -23.01 -24.48
N HIS A 332 -31.56 -23.57 -25.63
CA HIS A 332 -31.18 -23.07 -26.93
C HIS A 332 -31.64 -21.61 -27.06
N PRO A 333 -30.86 -20.74 -27.71
CA PRO A 333 -31.34 -19.43 -28.13
C PRO A 333 -32.54 -19.65 -29.07
N GLY A 334 -33.77 -19.52 -28.55
CA GLY A 334 -34.99 -19.83 -29.30
C GLY A 334 -36.19 -20.31 -28.48
N ASP A 335 -36.00 -20.77 -27.24
CA ASP A 335 -37.12 -21.16 -26.35
C ASP A 335 -37.85 -19.93 -25.78
N TRP A 336 -38.58 -19.21 -26.65
CA TRP A 336 -39.63 -18.29 -26.28
C TRP A 336 -40.96 -19.05 -26.32
N SER A 337 -41.47 -19.46 -25.16
CA SER A 337 -42.81 -20.02 -25.10
C SER A 337 -43.85 -18.89 -25.19
N ALA A 338 -44.76 -18.97 -26.15
CA ALA A 338 -45.82 -17.99 -26.39
C ALA A 338 -46.89 -17.91 -25.26
N GLN A 339 -46.68 -18.63 -24.16
CA GLN A 339 -47.56 -18.64 -22.99
C GLN A 339 -47.03 -17.81 -21.83
N ASP A 340 -45.86 -17.17 -21.96
CA ASP A 340 -45.36 -16.22 -20.97
C ASP A 340 -46.12 -14.89 -21.10
N ARG A 341 -47.39 -14.92 -20.65
CA ARG A 341 -48.30 -13.77 -20.64
C ARG A 341 -48.08 -12.97 -19.35
N GLY A 342 -47.29 -11.90 -19.47
CA GLY A 342 -47.43 -10.69 -18.66
C GLY A 342 -46.82 -10.77 -17.26
N GLY A 343 -45.81 -9.95 -16.98
CA GLY A 343 -46.01 -8.68 -16.26
C GLY A 343 -45.14 -8.73 -14.99
N SER A 344 -44.48 -7.68 -14.51
CA SER A 344 -44.81 -6.27 -14.51
C SER A 344 -43.56 -5.39 -14.63
N LEU A 345 -43.77 -4.19 -15.19
CA LEU A 345 -42.89 -3.02 -15.08
C LEU A 345 -42.72 -2.57 -13.63
#